data_AF-A0A6J5U2C6-F1
#
_entry.id   AF-A0A6J5U2C6-F1
#
_cell.length_a   1.000
_cell.length_b   1.000
_cell.length_c   1.000
_cell.angle_alpha   90.00
_cell.angle_beta   90.00
_cell.angle_gamma   90.00
#
_symmetry.space_group_name_H-M   'P 1'
#
loop_
_entity.id
_entity.type
_entity.pdbx_description
1 polymer ?
#
loop_
_entity_poly.entity_id
_entity_poly.type
_entity_poly.pdbx_seq_one_letter_code
_entity_poly.pdbx_strand_id
1 'polypeptide(L)'
;MEHRRKSMNASLVSEASFIGLVDKKKHKDATLQAIEDIESNSFFGKDEYIVGRKEEVSSIVATLIISNSQESILVIVGMGGVGKITSNRLVYNEPDREKICRRP
;
A
#
# COMPACT_ATOMS: atom_id res chain seq x y z
N MET A 1 -23.01 21.35 -29.58
CA MET A 1 -22.66 21.20 -28.13
C MET A 1 -22.49 19.74 -27.71
N GLU A 2 -23.22 18.79 -28.31
CA GLU A 2 -23.25 17.39 -27.88
C GLU A 2 -22.00 16.56 -28.25
N HIS A 3 -21.35 16.90 -29.37
CA HIS A 3 -20.14 16.22 -29.84
C HIS A 3 -18.96 16.31 -28.86
N ARG A 4 -18.81 17.46 -28.16
CA ARG A 4 -17.73 17.69 -27.20
C ARG A 4 -17.89 16.89 -25.90
N ARG A 5 -19.14 16.63 -25.47
CA ARG A 5 -19.42 15.78 -24.29
C ARG A 5 -18.99 14.33 -24.52
N LYS A 6 -19.25 13.79 -25.72
CA LYS A 6 -18.87 12.42 -26.08
C LYS A 6 -17.34 12.24 -26.11
N SER A 7 -16.59 13.22 -26.61
CA SER A 7 -15.13 13.13 -26.69
C SER A 7 -14.46 13.20 -25.31
N MET A 8 -14.96 14.02 -24.38
CA MET A 8 -14.44 14.07 -23.00
C MET A 8 -14.68 12.75 -22.25
N ASN A 9 -15.88 12.17 -22.37
CA ASN A 9 -16.17 10.88 -21.75
C ASN A 9 -15.28 9.76 -22.32
N ALA A 10 -15.02 9.76 -23.63
CA ALA A 10 -14.13 8.78 -24.24
C ALA A 10 -12.67 8.92 -23.77
N SER A 11 -12.18 10.16 -23.62
CA SER A 11 -10.82 10.43 -23.13
C SER A 11 -10.64 9.95 -21.68
N LEU A 12 -11.60 10.25 -20.81
CA LEU A 12 -11.57 9.83 -19.41
C LEU A 12 -11.64 8.32 -19.25
N VAL A 13 -12.45 7.63 -20.07
CA VAL A 13 -12.52 6.17 -20.08
C VAL A 13 -11.20 5.55 -20.54
N SER A 14 -10.53 6.15 -21.53
CA SER A 14 -9.22 5.70 -22.00
C SER A 14 -8.13 5.85 -20.94
N GLU A 15 -8.09 6.99 -20.24
CA GLU A 15 -7.15 7.24 -19.15
C GLU A 15 -7.41 6.34 -17.94
N ALA A 16 -8.67 6.15 -17.57
CA ALA A 16 -9.05 5.21 -16.52
C ALA A 16 -8.63 3.77 -16.87
N SER A 17 -8.68 3.39 -18.15
CA SER A 17 -8.19 2.10 -18.62
C SER A 17 -6.70 1.91 -18.43
N PHE A 18 -5.91 2.95 -18.59
CA PHE A 18 -4.47 2.89 -18.36
C PHE A 18 -4.13 2.55 -16.90
N ILE A 19 -4.92 3.06 -15.95
CA ILE A 19 -4.74 2.82 -14.50
C ILE A 19 -5.59 1.61 -14.03
N GLY A 20 -6.25 0.90 -14.95
CA GLY A 20 -7.07 -0.27 -14.64
C GLY A 20 -8.37 0.03 -13.90
N LEU A 21 -8.78 1.30 -13.83
CA LEU A 21 -10.01 1.79 -13.20
C LEU A 21 -11.21 1.70 -14.14
N VAL A 22 -11.29 0.61 -14.91
CA VAL A 22 -12.43 0.32 -15.80
C VAL A 22 -13.41 -0.52 -15.03
N ASP A 23 -14.70 -0.21 -15.14
CA ASP A 23 -15.78 -1.03 -14.61
C ASP A 23 -15.79 -2.39 -15.32
N LYS A 24 -15.02 -3.35 -14.78
CA LYS A 24 -14.96 -4.71 -15.29
C LYS A 24 -16.21 -5.43 -14.80
N LYS A 25 -17.27 -5.43 -15.61
CA LYS A 25 -18.38 -6.39 -15.48
C LYS A 25 -17.91 -7.81 -15.78
N LYS A 26 -17.08 -8.38 -14.91
CA LYS A 26 -16.88 -9.83 -14.74
C LYS A 26 -16.49 -10.08 -13.30
N HIS A 27 -17.42 -10.63 -12.53
CA HIS A 27 -17.09 -11.46 -11.38
C HIS A 27 -16.14 -12.55 -11.88
N LYS A 28 -14.84 -12.31 -11.74
CA LYS A 28 -13.83 -13.34 -11.82
C LYS A 28 -13.38 -13.49 -10.40
N ASP A 29 -13.55 -14.70 -9.85
CA ASP A 29 -12.98 -15.08 -8.57
C ASP A 29 -11.61 -14.46 -8.43
N ALA A 30 -11.36 -13.87 -7.26
CA ALA A 30 -10.09 -13.28 -6.90
C ALA A 30 -9.02 -14.33 -7.20
N THR A 31 -8.38 -14.21 -8.36
CA THR A 31 -7.29 -15.07 -8.73
C THR A 31 -6.24 -14.76 -7.69
N LEU A 32 -5.99 -15.70 -6.79
CA LEU A 32 -4.80 -15.67 -5.95
C LEU A 32 -3.64 -15.68 -6.93
N GLN A 33 -3.16 -14.49 -7.28
CA GLN A 33 -1.90 -14.33 -7.97
C GLN A 33 -0.89 -15.06 -7.08
N ALA A 34 -0.16 -16.00 -7.68
CA ALA A 34 0.86 -16.76 -6.99
C ALA A 34 1.68 -15.80 -6.13
N ILE A 35 1.84 -16.13 -4.84
CA ILE A 35 2.73 -15.39 -3.95
C ILE A 35 4.15 -15.74 -4.44
N GLU A 36 4.60 -15.00 -5.44
CA GLU A 36 6.02 -14.84 -5.70
C GLU A 36 6.61 -14.07 -4.52
N ASP A 37 7.88 -14.32 -4.17
CA ASP A 37 8.61 -13.53 -3.16
C ASP A 37 8.81 -12.10 -3.68
N ILE A 38 7.73 -11.31 -3.64
CA ILE A 38 7.70 -9.92 -4.11
C ILE A 38 8.13 -9.04 -2.95
N GLU A 39 9.40 -8.68 -2.95
CA GLU A 39 9.91 -7.65 -2.06
C GLU A 39 9.64 -6.25 -2.66
N SER A 40 9.14 -5.34 -1.83
CA SER A 40 8.86 -3.97 -2.26
C SER A 40 10.09 -3.08 -2.13
N ASN A 41 10.66 -2.64 -3.25
CA ASN A 41 11.77 -1.69 -3.28
C ASN A 41 11.32 -0.21 -3.17
N SER A 42 10.18 0.05 -2.55
CA SER A 42 9.64 1.41 -2.42
C SER A 42 10.60 2.28 -1.60
N PHE A 43 11.02 3.41 -2.17
CA PHE A 43 11.88 4.41 -1.53
C PHE A 43 11.15 5.73 -1.44
N PHE A 44 11.26 6.41 -0.30
CA PHE A 44 10.70 7.75 -0.15
C PHE A 44 11.67 8.79 -0.72
N GLY A 45 11.24 9.49 -1.76
CA GLY A 45 11.98 10.63 -2.30
C GLY A 45 12.21 11.72 -1.24
N LYS A 46 13.25 12.54 -1.43
CA LYS A 46 13.63 13.62 -0.51
C LYS A 46 12.49 14.64 -0.27
N ASP A 47 11.62 14.79 -1.25
CA ASP A 47 10.49 15.73 -1.24
C ASP A 47 9.13 15.03 -1.04
N GLU A 48 9.12 13.72 -0.75
CA GLU A 48 7.87 13.00 -0.48
C GLU A 48 7.35 13.29 0.92
N TYR A 49 6.11 13.77 0.99
CA TYR A 49 5.44 14.09 2.23
C TYR A 49 4.28 13.13 2.51
N ILE A 50 4.37 12.39 3.60
CA ILE A 50 3.34 11.43 4.01
C ILE A 50 2.53 12.01 5.16
N VAL A 51 1.21 12.06 4.98
CA VAL A 51 0.27 12.67 5.92
C VAL A 51 -0.66 11.65 6.55
N GLY A 52 -1.13 11.94 7.76
CA GLY A 52 -2.22 11.20 8.40
C GLY A 52 -1.88 9.76 8.84
N ARG A 53 -0.63 9.32 8.72
CA ARG A 53 -0.19 7.95 9.04
C ARG A 53 0.54 7.82 10.38
N LYS A 54 0.74 8.90 11.11
CA LYS A 54 1.53 8.92 12.35
C LYS A 54 0.95 8.00 13.44
N GLU A 55 -0.37 8.04 13.63
CA GLU A 55 -1.06 7.21 14.63
C GLU A 55 -1.05 5.73 14.25
N GLU A 56 -1.31 5.44 12.97
CA GLU A 56 -1.24 4.08 12.43
C GLU A 56 0.14 3.46 12.63
N VAL A 57 1.20 4.16 12.24
CA VAL A 57 2.59 3.69 12.40
C VAL A 57 2.92 3.46 13.87
N SER A 58 2.54 4.38 14.77
CA SER A 58 2.76 4.23 16.20
C SER A 58 2.06 2.98 16.77
N SER A 59 0.82 2.70 16.34
CA SER A 59 0.07 1.52 16.77
C SER A 59 0.70 0.20 16.31
N ILE A 60 1.24 0.18 15.08
CA ILE A 60 1.94 -0.97 14.51
C ILE A 60 3.23 -1.24 15.28
N VAL A 61 4.04 -0.19 15.50
CA VAL A 61 5.29 -0.27 16.27
C VAL A 61 5.03 -0.76 17.69
N ALA A 62 4.02 -0.21 18.36
CA ALA A 62 3.66 -0.63 19.71
C ALA A 62 3.27 -2.11 19.75
N THR A 63 2.49 -2.58 18.77
CA THR A 63 2.08 -3.99 18.68
C THR A 63 3.28 -4.92 18.49
N LEU A 64 4.24 -4.54 17.63
CA LEU A 64 5.48 -5.29 17.40
C LEU A 64 6.42 -5.30 18.62
N ILE A 65 6.44 -4.23 19.41
CA ILE A 65 7.28 -4.15 20.62
C ILE A 65 6.65 -4.90 21.80
N ILE A 66 5.32 -4.83 21.96
CA ILE A 66 4.59 -5.46 23.07
C ILE A 66 4.58 -6.99 22.93
N SER A 67 4.68 -7.53 21.71
CA SER A 67 4.78 -8.96 21.51
C SER A 67 6.08 -9.50 22.11
N ASN A 68 6.01 -10.04 23.33
CA ASN A 68 7.12 -10.65 24.08
C ASN A 68 7.51 -12.05 23.56
N SER A 69 7.12 -12.37 22.32
CA SER A 69 7.61 -13.54 21.60
C SER A 69 8.96 -13.20 21.00
N GLN A 70 9.87 -14.17 20.91
CA GLN A 70 11.16 -13.94 20.24
C GLN A 70 10.97 -13.56 18.76
N GLU A 71 9.87 -14.01 18.15
CA GLU A 71 9.50 -13.67 16.78
C GLU A 71 7.99 -13.41 16.71
N SER A 72 7.61 -12.24 16.21
CA SER A 72 6.21 -11.86 15.98
C SER A 72 6.01 -11.45 14.52
N ILE A 73 4.95 -11.95 13.90
CA ILE A 73 4.61 -11.69 12.51
C ILE A 73 3.35 -10.83 12.48
N LEU A 74 3.45 -9.67 11.84
CA LEU A 74 2.30 -8.79 11.57
C LEU A 74 2.03 -8.76 10.06
N VAL A 75 0.80 -9.07 9.67
CA VAL A 75 0.36 -9.07 8.27
C VAL A 75 -0.58 -7.88 8.01
N ILE A 76 -0.23 -7.04 7.04
CA ILE A 76 -1.03 -5.86 6.64
C ILE A 76 -1.81 -6.19 5.35
N VAL A 77 -3.14 -6.24 5.43
CA VAL A 77 -4.04 -6.57 4.31
C VAL A 77 -4.93 -5.38 3.90
N GLY A 78 -5.57 -5.45 2.73
CA GLY A 78 -6.43 -4.38 2.20
C GLY A 78 -6.55 -4.38 0.67
N MET A 79 -7.22 -3.39 0.09
CA MET A 79 -7.29 -3.23 -1.36
C MET A 79 -5.98 -2.70 -1.95
N GLY A 80 -5.81 -2.82 -3.27
CA GLY A 80 -4.73 -2.14 -4.00
C GLY A 80 -4.81 -0.62 -3.86
N GLY A 81 -3.68 0.07 -3.81
CA GLY A 81 -3.63 1.54 -3.72
C GLY A 81 -3.92 2.15 -2.34
N VAL A 82 -4.25 1.33 -1.32
CA VAL A 82 -4.51 1.82 0.07
C VAL A 82 -3.24 2.36 0.75
N GLY A 83 -2.05 2.00 0.27
CA GLY A 83 -0.78 2.45 0.84
C GLY A 83 -0.16 1.49 1.87
N LYS A 84 -0.47 0.20 1.83
CA LYS A 84 0.10 -0.80 2.77
C LYS A 84 1.63 -0.82 2.75
N ILE A 85 2.21 -0.76 1.55
CA ILE A 85 3.67 -0.72 1.34
C ILE A 85 4.24 0.57 1.96
N THR A 86 3.56 1.71 1.78
CA THR A 86 3.91 3.00 2.39
C THR A 86 3.91 2.91 3.91
N SER A 87 2.87 2.34 4.54
CA SER A 87 2.84 2.16 6.00
C SER A 87 3.97 1.26 6.50
N ASN A 88 4.25 0.15 5.81
CA ASN A 88 5.34 -0.76 6.19
C ASN A 88 6.72 -0.07 6.12
N ARG A 89 6.96 0.69 5.05
CA ARG A 89 8.23 1.44 4.90
C ARG A 89 8.39 2.53 5.96
N LEU A 90 7.31 3.19 6.38
CA LEU A 90 7.34 4.13 7.50
C LEU A 90 7.76 3.44 8.80
N VAL A 91 7.11 2.32 9.15
CA VAL A 91 7.43 1.54 10.36
C VAL A 91 8.89 1.09 10.36
N TYR A 92 9.41 0.61 9.23
CA TYR A 92 10.82 0.20 9.13
C TYR A 92 11.81 1.36 9.31
N ASN A 93 11.43 2.55 8.86
CA ASN A 93 12.24 3.76 8.96
C ASN A 93 12.09 4.48 10.31
N GLU A 94 11.25 4.01 11.23
CA GLU A 94 11.10 4.61 12.54
C GLU A 94 12.46 4.64 13.30
N PRO A 95 12.73 5.69 14.08
CA PRO A 95 14.00 5.85 14.78
C PRO A 95 14.25 4.70 15.77
N ASP A 96 13.18 4.18 16.39
CA ASP A 96 13.21 3.08 17.35
C ASP A 96 13.22 1.68 16.70
N ARG A 97 13.49 1.57 15.39
CA ARG A 97 13.51 0.30 14.65
C ARG A 97 14.44 -0.76 15.24
N GLU A 98 15.46 -0.40 16.01
CA GLU A 98 16.33 -1.37 16.72
C GLU A 98 15.59 -2.20 17.77
N LYS A 99 14.48 -1.68 18.32
CA LYS A 99 13.60 -2.42 19.24
C LYS A 99 12.73 -3.44 18.50
N ILE A 100 12.45 -3.17 17.22
CA ILE A 100 11.63 -4.00 16.34
C ILE A 100 12.49 -5.07 15.66
N CYS A 101 13.62 -4.64 15.10
CA CYS A 101 14.58 -5.46 14.39
C CYS A 101 15.80 -5.67 15.29
N ARG A 102 15.67 -6.51 16.32
CA ARG A 102 16.84 -6.96 17.09
C ARG A 102 17.74 -7.73 16.14
N ARG A 103 18.95 -7.23 15.88
CA ARG A 103 19.95 -8.02 15.15
C ARG A 103 20.34 -9.22 16.02
N PRO A 104 20.42 -10.44 15.45
CA PRO A 104 21.02 -11.58 16.15
C PRO A 104 22.51 -11.33 16.45
#